data_AF-A0A073CJT5-F1
#
_entry.id   AF-A0A073CJT5-F1
#
_cell.length_a   1.000
_cell.length_b   1.000
_cell.length_c   1.000
_cell.angle_alpha   90.00
_cell.angle_beta   90.00
_cell.angle_gamma   90.00
#
_symmetry.space_group_name_H-M   'P 1'
#
loop_
_entity.id
_entity.type
_entity.pdbx_description
1 polymer ?
#
loop_
_entity_poly.entity_id
_entity_poly.type
_entity_poly.pdbx_seq_one_letter_code
_entity_poly.pdbx_strand_id
1 'polypeptide(L)' 'MSQKVIHPMDKLQRQVDSLVKSDIIKPSDSLWKIALLYGDEWKYWKQELLEFGFSMQDPLSELLAVEAWDEDED' A
#
# COMPACT_ATOMS: atom_id res chain seq x y z
N MET A 1 4.83 27.10 -1.44
CA MET A 1 4.30 25.82 -1.98
C MET A 1 5.22 24.73 -1.48
N SER A 2 5.02 24.24 -0.26
CA SER A 2 5.82 23.12 0.26
C SER A 2 5.27 21.85 -0.36
N GLN A 3 6.01 21.30 -1.32
CA GLN A 3 5.68 20.03 -1.93
C GLN A 3 5.97 18.97 -0.87
N LYS A 4 4.99 18.69 -0.01
CA LYS A 4 5.03 17.55 0.91
C LYS A 4 5.29 16.34 0.03
N VAL A 5 6.51 15.82 0.08
CA VAL A 5 6.86 14.57 -0.58
C VAL A 5 5.97 13.54 0.09
N ILE A 6 5.02 12.99 -0.67
CA ILE A 6 4.13 11.98 -0.12
C ILE A 6 4.97 10.70 -0.03
N HIS A 7 5.11 10.15 1.17
CA HIS A 7 5.79 8.87 1.37
C HIS A 7 5.22 7.82 0.40
N PRO A 8 6.05 7.01 -0.29
CA PRO A 8 5.58 6.03 -1.25
C PRO A 8 4.48 5.11 -0.69
N MET A 9 4.63 4.64 0.55
CA MET A 9 3.60 3.81 1.20
C MET A 9 2.28 4.55 1.46
N ASP A 10 2.30 5.84 1.79
CA ASP A 10 1.07 6.63 1.95
C ASP A 10 0.34 6.74 0.60
N LYS A 11 1.08 6.92 -0.51
CA LYS A 11 0.52 6.89 -1.86
C LYS A 11 -0.12 5.53 -2.16
N LEU A 12 0.58 4.42 -1.90
CA LEU A 12 0.05 3.07 -2.11
C LEU A 12 -1.22 2.83 -1.29
N GLN A 13 -1.19 3.17 -0.01
CA GLN A 13 -2.31 3.01 0.92
C GLN A 13 -3.55 3.77 0.45
N ARG A 14 -3.40 5.03 0.02
CA ARG A 14 -4.50 5.83 -0.55
C ARG A 14 -5.08 5.22 -1.82
N GLN A 15 -4.24 4.66 -2.68
CA GLN A 15 -4.71 3.98 -3.88
C GLN A 15 -5.50 2.71 -3.52
N VAL A 16 -5.00 1.89 -2.58
CA VAL A 16 -5.70 0.70 -2.08
C VAL A 16 -7.04 1.08 -1.44
N ASP A 17 -7.09 2.12 -0.61
CA ASP A 17 -8.32 2.63 -0.01
C ASP A 17 -9.35 3.05 -1.07
N SER A 18 -8.92 3.76 -2.12
CA SER A 18 -9.78 4.14 -3.24
C SER A 18 -10.37 2.93 -3.97
N LEU A 19 -9.58 1.88 -4.17
CA LEU A 19 -10.01 0.63 -4.80
C LEU A 19 -11.02 -0.13 -3.93
N VAL A 20 -10.83 -0.13 -2.60
CA VAL A 20 -11.78 -0.71 -1.64
C VAL A 20 -13.10 0.08 -1.64
N LYS A 21 -13.03 1.41 -1.61
CA LYS A 21 -14.22 2.28 -1.68
C LYS A 21 -14.99 2.14 -2.99
N SER A 22 -14.30 1.76 -4.06
CA SER A 22 -14.89 1.50 -5.37
C SER A 22 -15.40 0.06 -5.54
N ASP A 23 -15.36 -0.77 -4.49
CA ASP A 23 -15.75 -2.19 -4.48
C ASP A 23 -14.96 -3.06 -5.48
N ILE A 24 -13.78 -2.62 -5.91
CA ILE A 24 -12.90 -3.37 -6.85
C ILE A 24 -12.17 -4.50 -6.09
N ILE A 25 -11.77 -4.22 -4.86
CA ILE A 25 -11.14 -5.16 -3.93
C ILE A 25 -11.77 -5.01 -2.54
N LYS A 26 -11.60 -5.99 -1.69
CA LYS A 26 -12.12 -6.00 -0.32
C LYS A 26 -10.98 -5.87 0.68
N PRO A 27 -11.20 -5.26 1.86
CA PRO A 27 -10.17 -5.16 2.89
C PRO A 27 -9.73 -6.54 3.41
N SER A 28 -10.57 -7.56 3.26
CA SER A 28 -10.25 -8.95 3.60
C SER A 28 -9.48 -9.71 2.52
N ASP A 29 -9.31 -9.13 1.32
CA ASP A 29 -8.47 -9.74 0.30
C ASP A 29 -7.00 -9.66 0.71
N SER A 30 -6.21 -10.66 0.34
CA SER A 30 -4.77 -10.65 0.61
C SER A 30 -4.02 -9.60 -0.23
N LEU A 31 -2.92 -9.07 0.32
CA LEU A 31 -2.06 -8.08 -0.31
C LEU A 31 -1.56 -8.51 -1.70
N TRP A 32 -1.32 -9.79 -1.96
CA TRP A 32 -0.91 -10.21 -3.31
C TRP A 32 -1.92 -9.83 -4.40
N LYS A 33 -3.20 -9.63 -4.08
CA LYS A 33 -4.24 -9.32 -5.07
C LYS A 33 -3.99 -7.96 -5.75
N ILE A 34 -3.36 -7.01 -5.05
CA ILE A 34 -3.02 -5.72 -5.66
C ILE A 34 -1.94 -5.85 -6.73
N ALA A 35 -1.15 -6.93 -6.76
CA ALA A 35 -0.21 -7.24 -7.83
C ALA A 35 -0.83 -7.18 -9.23
N LEU A 36 -2.08 -7.64 -9.33
CA LEU A 36 -2.83 -7.68 -10.58
C LEU A 36 -3.20 -6.28 -11.10
N LEU A 37 -3.17 -5.28 -10.22
CA LEU A 37 -3.54 -3.89 -10.52
C LEU A 37 -2.33 -3.01 -10.84
N TYR A 38 -1.17 -3.30 -10.24
CA TYR A 38 0.05 -2.48 -10.38
C TYR A 38 1.02 -2.95 -11.48
N GLY A 39 0.83 -4.14 -12.06
CA GLY A 39 1.62 -4.60 -13.21
C GLY A 39 3.13 -4.53 -12.97
N ASP A 40 3.85 -3.76 -13.77
CA ASP A 40 5.31 -3.59 -13.65
C ASP A 40 5.75 -2.89 -12.36
N GLU A 41 4.94 -1.97 -11.82
CA GLU A 41 5.23 -1.28 -10.55
C GLU A 41 5.08 -2.21 -9.34
N TRP A 42 4.41 -3.36 -9.50
CA TRP A 42 4.20 -4.30 -8.40
C TRP A 42 5.52 -4.81 -7.81
N LYS A 43 6.56 -4.99 -8.64
CA LYS A 43 7.84 -5.48 -8.13
C LYS A 43 8.44 -4.53 -7.10
N TYR A 44 8.33 -3.22 -7.34
CA TYR A 44 8.76 -2.19 -6.41
C TYR A 44 7.92 -2.23 -5.13
N TRP A 45 6.59 -2.16 -5.25
CA TRP A 45 5.70 -2.17 -4.08
C TRP A 45 5.80 -3.44 -3.25
N LYS A 46 6.02 -4.58 -3.88
CA LYS A 46 6.25 -5.84 -3.18
C LYS A 46 7.48 -5.78 -2.29
N GLN A 47 8.58 -5.17 -2.76
CA GLN A 47 9.79 -5.05 -1.96
C GLN A 47 9.55 -4.13 -0.77
N GLU A 48 8.98 -2.95 -1.01
CA GLU A 48 8.62 -2.01 0.05
C GLU A 48 7.73 -2.67 1.12
N LEU A 49 6.64 -3.34 0.71
CA LEU A 49 5.76 -4.06 1.63
C LEU A 49 6.51 -5.09 2.48
N LEU A 50 7.45 -5.84 1.87
CA LEU A 50 8.28 -6.81 2.60
C LEU A 50 9.27 -6.12 3.56
N GLU A 51 9.82 -4.97 3.19
CA GLU A 51 10.73 -4.17 4.03
C GLU A 51 10.01 -3.61 5.27
N PHE A 52 8.75 -3.22 5.13
CA PHE A 52 7.88 -2.84 6.25
C PHE A 52 7.32 -4.05 7.03
N GLY A 53 7.68 -5.28 6.65
CA GLY A 53 7.33 -6.50 7.39
C GLY A 53 5.99 -7.13 7.02
N PHE A 54 5.32 -6.65 5.97
CA PHE A 54 4.09 -7.28 5.48
C PHE A 54 4.38 -8.58 4.74
N SER A 55 3.48 -9.54 4.90
CA SER A 55 3.38 -10.75 4.10
C SER A 55 2.35 -10.57 2.98
N MET A 56 2.60 -11.23 1.85
CA MET A 56 1.67 -11.23 0.70
C MET A 56 0.33 -11.91 1.00
N GLN A 57 0.24 -12.65 2.10
CA GLN A 57 -0.98 -13.29 2.58
C GLN A 57 -1.81 -12.37 3.47
N ASP A 58 -1.19 -11.33 4.05
CA ASP A 58 -1.86 -10.44 4.99
C ASP A 58 -3.02 -9.72 4.30
N PRO A 59 -4.12 -9.49 5.02
CA PRO A 59 -5.27 -8.81 4.46
C PRO A 59 -4.92 -7.33 4.18
N LEU A 60 -5.52 -6.77 3.14
CA LEU A 60 -5.39 -5.34 2.82
C LEU A 60 -5.79 -4.43 3.99
N SER A 61 -6.64 -4.91 4.89
CA SER A 61 -7.00 -4.19 6.13
C SER A 61 -5.80 -3.88 7.01
N GLU A 62 -4.76 -4.72 7.04
CA GLU A 62 -3.55 -4.45 7.82
C GLU A 62 -2.77 -3.28 7.23
N LEU A 63 -2.62 -3.23 5.91
CA LEU A 63 -2.02 -2.08 5.22
C LEU A 63 -2.83 -0.80 5.46
N LEU A 64 -4.17 -0.89 5.43
CA LEU A 64 -5.06 0.26 5.66
C LEU A 64 -5.12 0.70 7.13
N ALA A 65 -4.72 -0.15 8.07
CA ALA A 65 -4.69 0.17 9.49
C ALA A 65 -3.46 1.00 9.91
N VAL A 66 -2.44 1.12 9.05
CA VAL A 66 -1.26 1.94 9.33
C VAL A 66 -1.65 3.42 9.36
N GLU A 67 -1.54 4.06 10.53
CA GLU A 67 -1.99 5.45 10.70
C GLU A 67 -0.98 6.48 10.16
N ALA A 68 0.31 6.14 10.17
CA ALA A 68 1.37 7.00 9.66
C ALA A 68 2.53 6.15 9.14
N TRP A 69 3.14 6.62 8.07
CA TRP A 69 4.41 6.11 7.58
C TRP A 69 5.45 7.12 8.05
N ASP A 70 6.26 6.74 9.03
CA ASP A 70 7.36 7.59 9.46
C ASP A 70 8.28 7.83 8.25
N GLU A 71 8.41 9.09 7.84
CA GLU A 71 9.50 9.50 6.99
C GLU A 71 10.75 9.44 7.89
N ASP A 72 11.73 8.59 7.56
CA ASP A 72 13.10 8.85 8.01
C ASP A 72 13.47 10.23 7.41
N GLU A 73 13.20 11.30 8.15
CA GLU A 73 13.66 12.66 7.87
C GLU A 73 15.18 12.69 8.05
N ASP A 74 15.94 12.34 7.00
CA ASP A 74 17.36 12.69 6.85
C ASP A 74 17.54 14.12 6.28
#